data_AF-A0A1Q9R6I2-F1
#
_entry.id   AF-A0A1Q9R6I2-F1
#
_cell.length_a   1.000
_cell.length_b   1.000
_cell.length_c   1.000
_cell.angle_alpha   90.00
_cell.angle_beta   90.00
_cell.angle_gamma   90.00
#
_symmetry.space_group_name_H-M   'P 1'
#
loop_
_entity.id
_entity.type
_entity.pdbx_description
1 polymer ?
#
loop_
_entity_poly.entity_id
_entity_poly.type
_entity_poly.pdbx_seq_one_letter_code
_entity_poly.pdbx_strand_id
1 'polypeptide(L)'
;MRFGIQYSAATRQVKNCHAASFKEFYENVLQAESVVEEKSGRTFTPSIFRHPERLIEHAMELSMIVLDVDQKPGDEIITLEEMEDALLDMNFEHCIYTSHSNTAECPRFRVVMPLDIPIQPEALPAVAAAVIECLDGFFDGRLIKVLDRCWQEVSRCYFTFMSHPDRRNAAMSLYNPGRPLCALDLKLTQSSYGLDIESSTPGKPRPPGTAVGAAGRSFELNRRLGGMFRSFNEDQIVQKIFAADSEMNPGSEYFRDPQYARHKPRPGETKDAAALRACRSWVRSHLNWLRRKTKVIGTTIVNRKAQSKEPMPTHEAMIRLKDFKPGKTKAGGETALAEFEIVSGEHAGRYVWHRFYSEGNHPTAIKISNEMLEKLKTAAKLPSISFADALKAKGVIVHARIKLKAGTGGFPDQNEIGTFFTQP
;
A
#
# COMPACT_ATOMS: atom_id res chain seq x y z
N MET A 1 -17.23 14.29 5.26
CA MET A 1 -16.84 14.64 3.88
C MET A 1 -18.10 14.73 3.00
N ARG A 2 -18.19 15.73 2.11
CA ARG A 2 -19.39 16.00 1.29
C ARG A 2 -19.07 15.99 -0.21
N PHE A 3 -19.90 15.33 -1.00
CA PHE A 3 -19.66 15.14 -2.44
C PHE A 3 -20.98 14.91 -3.18
N GLY A 4 -20.97 15.00 -4.50
CA GLY A 4 -22.14 14.73 -5.34
C GLY A 4 -22.04 13.38 -6.03
N ILE A 5 -23.18 12.73 -6.25
CA ILE A 5 -23.28 11.48 -7.00
C ILE A 5 -24.27 11.64 -8.14
N GLN A 6 -23.95 11.06 -9.29
CA GLN A 6 -24.88 10.91 -10.40
C GLN A 6 -24.99 9.44 -10.78
N TYR A 7 -26.19 9.00 -11.17
CA TYR A 7 -26.41 7.62 -11.61
C TYR A 7 -25.95 7.39 -13.06
N SER A 8 -25.90 8.44 -13.86
CA SER A 8 -25.42 8.41 -15.24
C SER A 8 -24.75 9.74 -15.61
N ALA A 9 -23.60 9.64 -16.28
CA ALA A 9 -22.89 10.78 -16.85
C ALA A 9 -23.70 11.56 -17.92
N ALA A 10 -24.70 10.91 -18.53
CA ALA A 10 -25.59 11.55 -19.51
C ALA A 10 -26.55 12.56 -18.88
N THR A 11 -26.73 12.52 -17.56
CA THR A 11 -27.61 13.43 -16.83
C THR A 11 -26.81 14.50 -16.10
N ARG A 12 -27.39 15.70 -15.95
CA ARG A 12 -26.83 16.74 -15.05
C ARG A 12 -27.34 16.62 -13.62
N GLN A 13 -28.26 15.69 -13.37
CA GLN A 13 -28.83 15.51 -12.04
C GLN A 13 -27.79 14.99 -11.06
N VAL A 14 -27.68 15.63 -9.90
CA VAL A 14 -26.74 15.28 -8.84
C VAL A 14 -27.46 15.16 -7.51
N LYS A 15 -27.10 14.15 -6.74
CA LYS A 15 -27.51 13.97 -5.35
C LYS A 15 -26.34 14.28 -4.43
N ASN A 16 -26.48 15.30 -3.59
CA ASN A 16 -25.50 15.56 -2.54
C ASN A 16 -25.48 14.40 -1.54
N CYS A 17 -24.29 13.97 -1.17
CA CYS A 17 -24.02 12.83 -0.30
C CYS A 17 -22.99 13.21 0.77
N HIS A 18 -22.97 12.42 1.85
CA HIS A 18 -22.05 12.59 2.96
C HIS A 18 -21.44 11.23 3.32
N ALA A 19 -20.14 11.22 3.58
CA ALA A 19 -19.42 10.11 4.20
C ALA A 19 -18.74 10.62 5.48
N ALA A 20 -18.80 9.87 6.58
CA ALA A 20 -18.20 10.26 7.85
C ALA A 20 -16.67 10.33 7.78
N SER A 21 -16.05 9.56 6.87
CA SER A 21 -14.61 9.61 6.60
C SER A 21 -14.30 9.45 5.11
N PHE A 22 -13.07 9.76 4.70
CA PHE A 22 -12.63 9.50 3.33
C PHE A 22 -12.53 7.99 3.02
N LYS A 23 -12.17 7.17 4.02
CA LYS A 23 -12.23 5.71 3.92
C LYS A 23 -13.64 5.20 3.62
N GLU A 24 -14.65 5.74 4.30
CA GLU A 24 -16.04 5.37 4.03
C GLU A 24 -16.50 5.82 2.63
N PHE A 25 -16.05 6.99 2.16
CA PHE A 25 -16.28 7.40 0.77
C PHE A 25 -15.69 6.36 -0.20
N TYR A 26 -14.44 5.94 0.01
CA TYR A 26 -13.80 4.92 -0.82
C TYR A 26 -14.60 3.60 -0.81
N GLU A 27 -14.93 3.07 0.37
CA GLU A 27 -15.64 1.80 0.53
C GLU A 27 -17.00 1.81 -0.18
N ASN A 28 -17.72 2.93 -0.14
CA ASN A 28 -19.07 3.04 -0.70
C ASN A 28 -19.13 3.50 -2.17
N VAL A 29 -18.05 4.09 -2.70
CA VAL A 29 -18.07 4.77 -4.02
C VAL A 29 -17.02 4.23 -4.97
N LEU A 30 -15.83 3.87 -4.49
CA LEU A 30 -14.67 3.55 -5.34
C LEU A 30 -14.11 2.13 -5.16
N GLN A 31 -14.49 1.41 -4.11
CA GLN A 31 -13.95 0.07 -3.84
C GLN A 31 -14.49 -0.99 -4.80
N ALA A 32 -15.79 -0.95 -5.09
CA ALA A 32 -16.45 -1.96 -5.91
C ALA A 32 -16.22 -1.70 -7.41
N GLU A 33 -15.59 -2.65 -8.10
CA GLU A 33 -15.42 -2.62 -9.55
C GLU A 33 -16.75 -2.83 -10.26
N SER A 34 -17.05 -1.98 -11.24
CA SER A 34 -18.07 -2.23 -12.26
C SER A 34 -17.42 -2.62 -13.59
N VAL A 35 -17.65 -3.83 -14.09
CA VAL A 35 -17.10 -4.28 -15.38
C VAL A 35 -18.13 -4.01 -16.48
N VAL A 36 -17.79 -3.14 -17.43
CA VAL A 36 -18.70 -2.68 -18.50
C VAL A 36 -17.96 -2.53 -19.83
N GLU A 37 -18.57 -2.96 -20.93
CA GLU A 37 -18.01 -2.77 -22.29
C GLU A 37 -18.00 -1.27 -22.64
N GLU A 38 -19.15 -0.62 -22.52
CA GLU A 38 -19.28 0.81 -22.78
C GLU A 38 -19.20 1.63 -21.49
N LYS A 39 -18.54 2.80 -21.59
CA LYS A 39 -18.33 3.73 -20.49
C LYS A 39 -19.66 4.32 -20.03
N SER A 40 -20.26 3.68 -19.03
CA SER A 40 -21.58 3.97 -18.51
C SER A 40 -21.63 3.76 -17.00
N GLY A 41 -22.66 4.31 -16.35
CA GLY A 41 -22.92 4.09 -14.93
C GLY A 41 -22.59 5.29 -14.04
N ARG A 42 -22.38 4.97 -12.76
CA ARG A 42 -22.31 5.94 -11.67
C ARG A 42 -21.10 6.85 -11.80
N THR A 43 -21.30 8.11 -11.49
CA THR A 43 -20.23 9.10 -11.35
C THR A 43 -20.29 9.76 -9.98
N PHE A 44 -19.18 10.35 -9.57
CA PHE A 44 -19.14 11.28 -8.45
C PHE A 44 -18.52 12.61 -8.89
N THR A 45 -18.73 13.63 -8.08
CA THR A 45 -18.13 14.95 -8.24
C THR A 45 -17.63 15.41 -6.88
N PRO A 46 -16.45 16.06 -6.79
CA PRO A 46 -15.85 16.50 -5.53
C PRO A 46 -16.69 17.57 -4.81
N SER A 47 -17.67 18.14 -5.51
CA SER A 47 -18.47 19.28 -5.10
C SER A 47 -19.86 18.89 -4.59
N ILE A 48 -20.45 19.74 -3.76
CA ILE A 48 -21.90 19.74 -3.50
C ILE A 48 -22.57 20.95 -4.13
N PHE A 49 -23.86 20.79 -4.45
CA PHE A 49 -24.60 21.77 -5.23
C PHE A 49 -25.84 22.26 -4.48
N ARG A 50 -26.15 23.55 -4.58
CA ARG A 50 -27.37 24.14 -4.02
C ARG A 50 -28.63 23.60 -4.69
N HIS A 51 -28.56 23.43 -6.00
CA HIS A 51 -29.60 22.82 -6.83
C HIS A 51 -29.15 21.43 -7.26
N PRO A 52 -30.08 20.50 -7.55
CA PRO A 52 -29.75 19.13 -7.96
C PRO A 52 -29.24 19.05 -9.41
N GLU A 53 -28.52 20.07 -9.88
CA GLU A 53 -27.92 20.16 -11.21
C GLU A 53 -26.43 20.51 -11.10
N ARG A 54 -25.60 19.73 -11.79
CA ARG A 54 -24.14 19.89 -11.87
C ARG A 54 -23.75 21.07 -12.77
N LEU A 55 -24.01 22.28 -12.29
CA LEU A 55 -23.56 23.54 -12.90
C LEU A 55 -22.60 24.25 -11.95
N ILE A 56 -21.61 24.95 -12.52
CA ILE A 56 -20.57 25.64 -11.74
C ILE A 56 -21.16 26.67 -10.77
N GLU A 57 -22.17 27.42 -11.22
CA GLU A 57 -22.91 28.43 -10.43
C GLU A 57 -23.67 27.84 -9.24
N HIS A 58 -23.98 26.54 -9.28
CA HIS A 58 -24.65 25.85 -8.20
C HIS A 58 -23.68 25.21 -7.21
N ALA A 59 -22.40 25.08 -7.55
CA ALA A 59 -21.41 24.48 -6.68
C ALA A 59 -21.18 25.36 -5.44
N MET A 60 -21.24 24.75 -4.26
CA MET A 60 -21.11 25.46 -2.99
C MET A 60 -19.73 25.29 -2.35
N GLU A 61 -19.16 24.11 -2.47
CA GLU A 61 -17.86 23.78 -1.90
C GLU A 61 -17.33 22.47 -2.47
N LEU A 62 -16.02 22.25 -2.30
CA LEU A 62 -15.30 21.04 -2.67
C LEU A 62 -14.63 20.45 -1.43
N SER A 63 -14.71 19.13 -1.26
CA SER A 63 -14.07 18.44 -0.12
C SER A 63 -12.88 17.56 -0.51
N MET A 64 -12.56 17.48 -1.80
CA MET A 64 -11.44 16.69 -2.31
C MET A 64 -10.87 17.27 -3.60
N ILE A 65 -9.63 16.93 -3.90
CA ILE A 65 -8.96 17.18 -5.18
C ILE A 65 -8.93 15.87 -5.97
N VAL A 66 -9.23 15.94 -7.27
CA VAL A 66 -9.17 14.80 -8.18
C VAL A 66 -8.23 15.14 -9.33
N LEU A 67 -7.21 14.31 -9.51
CA LEU A 67 -6.28 14.38 -10.63
C LEU A 67 -6.59 13.23 -11.59
N ASP A 68 -6.89 13.54 -12.85
CA ASP A 68 -7.17 12.56 -13.90
C ASP A 68 -5.94 12.43 -14.79
N VAL A 69 -5.16 11.37 -14.58
CA VAL A 69 -3.96 11.06 -15.36
C VAL A 69 -4.41 10.36 -16.64
N ASP A 70 -4.47 11.10 -17.74
CA ASP A 70 -4.99 10.65 -19.04
C ASP A 70 -3.90 10.57 -20.11
N GLN A 71 -2.99 9.62 -19.91
CA GLN A 71 -1.82 9.43 -20.77
C GLN A 71 -2.19 8.94 -22.17
N LYS A 72 -1.46 9.45 -23.16
CA LYS A 72 -1.59 9.14 -24.59
C LYS A 72 -0.32 8.48 -25.12
N PRO A 73 -0.41 7.75 -26.25
CA PRO A 73 0.76 7.19 -26.91
C PRO A 73 1.78 8.28 -27.22
N GLY A 74 3.02 8.11 -26.74
CA GLY A 74 4.12 9.07 -26.93
C GLY A 74 4.40 9.97 -25.72
N ASP A 75 3.54 9.98 -24.70
CA ASP A 75 3.78 10.73 -23.47
C ASP A 75 4.94 10.13 -22.64
N GLU A 76 5.52 10.96 -21.78
CA GLU A 76 6.48 10.48 -20.77
C GLU A 76 5.72 9.76 -19.66
N ILE A 77 5.66 8.42 -19.75
CA ILE A 77 4.78 7.59 -18.92
C ILE A 77 5.07 7.77 -17.42
N ILE A 78 4.04 8.12 -16.67
CA ILE A 78 3.90 8.02 -15.22
C ILE A 78 3.12 6.75 -14.90
N THR A 79 3.74 5.88 -14.12
CA THR A 79 3.10 4.62 -13.74
C THR A 79 2.27 4.78 -12.48
N LEU A 80 1.29 3.91 -12.29
CA LEU A 80 0.49 3.90 -11.06
C LEU A 80 1.38 3.65 -9.84
N GLU A 81 2.37 2.77 -10.00
CA GLU A 81 3.43 2.48 -9.02
C GLU A 81 4.20 3.74 -8.60
N GLU A 82 4.65 4.52 -9.58
CA GLU A 82 5.35 5.78 -9.33
C GLU A 82 4.46 6.82 -8.62
N MET A 83 3.18 6.87 -9.00
CA MET A 83 2.20 7.73 -8.34
C MET A 83 1.95 7.34 -6.88
N GLU A 84 1.76 6.06 -6.61
CA GLU A 84 1.58 5.57 -5.24
C GLU A 84 2.79 5.91 -4.37
N ASP A 85 4.00 5.65 -4.86
CA ASP A 85 5.24 5.99 -4.18
C ASP A 85 5.33 7.49 -3.81
N ALA A 86 5.03 8.38 -4.76
CA ALA A 86 5.03 9.83 -4.51
C ALA A 86 4.05 10.23 -3.40
N LEU A 87 2.84 9.69 -3.44
CA LEU A 87 1.78 9.99 -2.47
C LEU A 87 2.09 9.42 -1.07
N LEU A 88 2.73 8.23 -1.02
CA LEU A 88 3.19 7.63 0.22
C LEU A 88 4.35 8.43 0.85
N ASP A 89 5.30 8.90 0.03
CA ASP A 89 6.41 9.77 0.44
C ASP A 89 5.89 11.08 1.05
N MET A 90 4.87 11.69 0.43
CA MET A 90 4.22 12.91 0.91
C MET A 90 3.27 12.69 2.10
N ASN A 91 3.01 11.43 2.46
CA ASN A 91 2.09 11.05 3.52
C ASN A 91 0.67 11.63 3.30
N PHE A 92 0.21 11.72 2.06
CA PHE A 92 -1.16 12.14 1.75
C PHE A 92 -2.13 10.99 1.92
N GLU A 93 -3.28 11.26 2.53
CA GLU A 93 -4.43 10.35 2.46
C GLU A 93 -4.95 10.37 1.03
N HIS A 94 -5.12 9.20 0.40
CA HIS A 94 -5.50 9.17 -1.02
C HIS A 94 -6.17 7.86 -1.42
N CYS A 95 -6.91 7.93 -2.53
CA CYS A 95 -7.32 6.77 -3.31
C CYS A 95 -6.75 6.86 -4.71
N ILE A 96 -6.35 5.72 -5.28
CA ILE A 96 -6.02 5.61 -6.71
C ILE A 96 -6.91 4.55 -7.31
N TYR A 97 -7.50 4.83 -8.47
CA TYR A 97 -8.20 3.80 -9.23
C TYR A 97 -7.99 3.96 -10.73
N THR A 98 -7.86 2.85 -11.42
CA THR A 98 -7.71 2.81 -12.88
C THR A 98 -9.02 3.22 -13.56
N SER A 99 -8.90 3.94 -14.66
CA SER A 99 -10.04 4.29 -15.51
C SER A 99 -10.46 3.11 -16.40
N HIS A 100 -11.69 3.19 -16.95
CA HIS A 100 -12.16 2.27 -18.00
C HIS A 100 -11.18 2.12 -19.16
N SER A 101 -10.52 3.23 -19.53
CA SER A 101 -9.60 3.31 -20.67
C SER A 101 -8.16 2.93 -20.34
N ASN A 102 -7.86 2.48 -19.12
CA ASN A 102 -6.52 2.08 -18.69
C ASN A 102 -5.96 0.96 -19.56
N THR A 103 -4.81 1.17 -20.19
CA THR A 103 -4.07 0.09 -20.84
C THR A 103 -2.67 0.00 -20.26
N ALA A 104 -1.96 -1.00 -20.75
CA ALA A 104 -0.59 -1.21 -20.39
C ALA A 104 0.29 -0.03 -20.84
N GLU A 105 0.22 0.26 -22.13
CA GLU A 105 1.05 1.24 -22.81
C GLU A 105 0.67 2.68 -22.43
N CYS A 106 -0.58 2.90 -22.05
CA CYS A 106 -1.10 4.18 -21.61
C CYS A 106 -1.86 3.98 -20.30
N PRO A 107 -1.16 3.94 -19.16
CA PRO A 107 -1.79 3.83 -17.87
C PRO A 107 -2.69 5.04 -17.64
N ARG A 108 -3.96 4.81 -17.30
CA ARG A 108 -4.92 5.89 -17.07
C ARG A 108 -5.65 5.66 -15.78
N PHE A 109 -5.49 6.57 -14.84
CA PHE A 109 -5.97 6.42 -13.49
C PHE A 109 -6.30 7.77 -12.89
N ARG A 110 -7.08 7.74 -11.80
CA ARG A 110 -7.45 8.93 -11.04
C ARG A 110 -6.88 8.84 -9.66
N VAL A 111 -6.37 9.97 -9.18
CA VAL A 111 -5.93 10.16 -7.81
C VAL A 111 -6.96 11.05 -7.13
N VAL A 112 -7.52 10.59 -6.01
CA VAL A 112 -8.48 11.34 -5.20
C VAL A 112 -7.85 11.59 -3.84
N MET A 113 -7.81 12.85 -3.42
CA MET A 113 -7.21 13.27 -2.15
C MET A 113 -8.20 14.13 -1.36
N PRO A 114 -8.51 13.79 -0.09
CA PRO A 114 -9.43 14.58 0.73
C PRO A 114 -8.76 15.87 1.19
N LEU A 115 -9.54 16.94 1.29
CA LEU A 115 -9.15 18.15 2.00
C LEU A 115 -9.54 18.00 3.48
N ASP A 116 -8.73 18.57 4.38
CA ASP A 116 -9.02 18.61 5.82
C ASP A 116 -10.27 19.45 6.13
N ILE A 117 -10.45 20.55 5.39
CA ILE A 117 -11.64 21.40 5.38
C ILE A 117 -12.11 21.67 3.95
N PRO A 118 -13.43 21.79 3.71
CA PRO A 118 -13.93 22.15 2.39
C PRO A 118 -13.45 23.54 1.93
N ILE A 119 -13.26 23.69 0.62
CA ILE A 119 -12.93 24.97 -0.01
C ILE A 119 -14.08 25.48 -0.87
N GLN A 120 -14.13 26.79 -1.07
CA GLN A 120 -15.06 27.42 -2.00
C GLN A 120 -14.58 27.22 -3.45
N PRO A 121 -15.50 27.20 -4.45
CA PRO A 121 -15.20 27.04 -5.87
C PRO A 121 -14.03 27.87 -6.39
N GLU A 122 -13.95 29.13 -5.97
CA GLU A 122 -12.97 30.11 -6.45
C GLU A 122 -11.54 29.77 -6.02
N ALA A 123 -11.39 28.98 -4.96
CA ALA A 123 -10.09 28.56 -4.47
C ALA A 123 -9.53 27.32 -5.20
N LEU A 124 -10.35 26.60 -5.98
CA LEU A 124 -9.94 25.35 -6.62
C LEU A 124 -8.67 25.50 -7.48
N PRO A 125 -8.55 26.48 -8.40
CA PRO A 125 -7.38 26.55 -9.27
C PRO A 125 -6.07 26.68 -8.50
N ALA A 126 -6.00 27.57 -7.51
CA ALA A 126 -4.80 27.77 -6.70
C ALA A 126 -4.48 26.55 -5.81
N VAL A 127 -5.50 25.95 -5.18
CA VAL A 127 -5.31 24.77 -4.33
C VAL A 127 -4.86 23.57 -5.15
N ALA A 128 -5.48 23.31 -6.29
CA ALA A 128 -5.10 22.21 -7.16
C ALA A 128 -3.71 22.43 -7.80
N ALA A 129 -3.38 23.65 -8.22
CA ALA A 129 -2.04 24.00 -8.69
C ALA A 129 -0.96 23.72 -7.64
N ALA A 130 -1.20 24.08 -6.37
CA ALA A 130 -0.27 23.81 -5.28
C ALA A 130 -0.08 22.30 -5.01
N VAL A 131 -1.15 21.50 -5.12
CA VAL A 131 -1.06 20.04 -5.02
C VAL A 131 -0.24 19.46 -6.17
N ILE A 132 -0.51 19.93 -7.39
CA ILE A 132 0.21 19.48 -8.59
C ILE A 132 1.67 19.88 -8.50
N GLU A 133 2.02 21.11 -8.11
CA GLU A 133 3.41 21.56 -7.95
C GLU A 133 4.18 20.67 -6.96
N CYS A 134 3.54 20.36 -5.83
CA CYS A 134 4.12 19.47 -4.82
C CYS A 134 4.41 18.08 -5.41
N LEU A 135 3.44 17.51 -6.13
CA LEU A 135 3.57 16.20 -6.78
C LEU A 135 4.59 16.24 -7.92
N ASP A 136 4.55 17.23 -8.79
CA ASP A 136 5.34 17.28 -10.01
C ASP A 136 6.83 17.54 -9.75
N GLY A 137 7.16 18.09 -8.58
CA GLY A 137 8.53 18.07 -8.06
C GLY A 137 9.10 16.66 -7.91
N PHE A 138 8.26 15.64 -7.67
CA PHE A 138 8.66 14.23 -7.66
C PHE A 138 8.80 13.66 -9.07
N PHE A 139 7.98 14.12 -10.03
CA PHE A 139 7.94 13.59 -11.39
C PHE A 139 8.83 14.34 -12.39
N ASP A 140 9.61 15.32 -11.95
CA ASP A 140 10.43 16.21 -12.79
C ASP A 140 9.61 16.97 -13.86
N GLY A 141 8.41 17.44 -13.51
CA GLY A 141 7.56 18.21 -14.45
C GLY A 141 6.83 17.34 -15.49
N ARG A 142 6.81 16.01 -15.31
CA ARG A 142 6.10 15.09 -16.21
C ARG A 142 4.60 15.03 -15.90
N LEU A 143 4.20 15.22 -14.65
CA LEU A 143 2.83 15.00 -14.21
C LEU A 143 1.89 16.00 -14.88
N ILE A 144 2.21 17.29 -14.86
CA ILE A 144 1.35 18.32 -15.44
C ILE A 144 1.09 18.11 -16.94
N LYS A 145 2.03 17.46 -17.65
CA LYS A 145 1.91 17.19 -19.10
C LYS A 145 0.86 16.11 -19.41
N VAL A 146 0.55 15.24 -18.46
CA VAL A 146 -0.34 14.08 -18.64
C VAL A 146 -1.65 14.18 -17.86
N LEU A 147 -1.87 15.29 -17.15
CA LEU A 147 -3.13 15.55 -16.46
C LEU A 147 -4.18 16.13 -17.42
N ASP A 148 -5.38 15.54 -17.41
CA ASP A 148 -6.55 16.19 -18.00
C ASP A 148 -6.89 17.45 -17.19
N ARG A 149 -7.19 18.56 -17.88
CA ARG A 149 -7.43 19.88 -17.26
C ARG A 149 -8.65 19.94 -16.35
N CYS A 150 -9.43 18.87 -16.24
CA CYS A 150 -10.58 18.83 -15.37
C CYS A 150 -10.29 19.03 -13.87
N TRP A 151 -9.02 19.01 -13.44
CA TRP A 151 -8.62 19.42 -12.10
C TRP A 151 -8.94 20.91 -11.80
N GLN A 152 -9.21 21.72 -12.83
CA GLN A 152 -9.67 23.11 -12.71
C GLN A 152 -11.20 23.25 -12.70
N GLU A 153 -11.94 22.18 -13.01
CA GLU A 153 -13.39 22.22 -13.21
C GLU A 153 -14.15 21.83 -11.95
N VAL A 154 -14.72 22.83 -11.26
CA VAL A 154 -15.50 22.62 -10.02
C VAL A 154 -16.67 21.65 -10.20
N SER A 155 -17.34 21.70 -11.35
CA SER A 155 -18.48 20.84 -11.65
C SER A 155 -18.09 19.56 -12.39
N ARG A 156 -16.82 19.15 -12.43
CA ARG A 156 -16.41 17.91 -13.12
C ARG A 156 -17.08 16.70 -12.47
N CYS A 157 -17.48 15.74 -13.30
CA CYS A 157 -17.87 14.41 -12.87
C CYS A 157 -16.80 13.38 -13.27
N TYR A 158 -16.57 12.41 -12.40
CA TYR A 158 -15.64 11.32 -12.59
C TYR A 158 -16.41 10.01 -12.47
N PHE A 159 -16.18 9.09 -13.39
CA PHE A 159 -16.75 7.76 -13.27
C PHE A 159 -16.19 7.07 -12.02
N THR A 160 -17.06 6.34 -11.32
CA THR A 160 -16.64 5.44 -10.23
C THR A 160 -15.77 4.31 -10.80
N PHE A 161 -15.17 3.50 -9.92
CA PHE A 161 -14.26 2.45 -10.35
C PHE A 161 -14.93 1.47 -11.33
N MET A 162 -14.45 1.49 -12.58
CA MET A 162 -14.97 0.66 -13.65
C MET A 162 -13.88 0.28 -14.64
N SER A 163 -14.02 -0.90 -15.24
CA SER A 163 -13.06 -1.46 -16.18
C SER A 163 -13.77 -2.03 -17.40
N HIS A 164 -13.07 -2.01 -18.55
CA HIS A 164 -13.47 -2.81 -19.70
C HIS A 164 -13.19 -4.29 -19.42
N PRO A 165 -14.01 -5.25 -19.88
CA PRO A 165 -13.77 -6.68 -19.71
C PRO A 165 -12.33 -7.12 -20.06
N ASP A 166 -11.83 -6.68 -21.22
CA ASP A 166 -10.45 -6.99 -21.69
C ASP A 166 -9.33 -6.43 -20.81
N ARG A 167 -9.64 -5.48 -19.92
CA ARG A 167 -8.67 -4.72 -19.12
C ARG A 167 -8.79 -5.02 -17.64
N ARG A 168 -9.73 -5.89 -17.24
CA ARG A 168 -10.03 -6.24 -15.86
C ARG A 168 -8.83 -6.73 -15.08
N ASN A 169 -7.93 -7.50 -15.70
CA ASN A 169 -6.74 -8.03 -15.04
C ASN A 169 -5.76 -6.94 -14.60
N ALA A 170 -5.81 -5.75 -15.23
CA ALA A 170 -5.01 -4.60 -14.88
C ALA A 170 -5.81 -3.53 -14.13
N ALA A 171 -7.08 -3.80 -13.80
CA ALA A 171 -7.93 -2.88 -13.07
C ALA A 171 -7.61 -2.93 -11.57
N MET A 172 -7.44 -1.77 -10.96
CA MET A 172 -7.20 -1.68 -9.52
C MET A 172 -7.84 -0.45 -8.93
N SER A 173 -8.21 -0.57 -7.66
CA SER A 173 -8.68 0.52 -6.81
C SER A 173 -8.11 0.31 -5.42
N LEU A 174 -7.47 1.35 -4.88
CA LEU A 174 -6.66 1.31 -3.68
C LEU A 174 -7.03 2.49 -2.79
N TYR A 175 -7.10 2.25 -1.48
CA TYR A 175 -7.15 3.30 -0.46
C TYR A 175 -5.91 3.23 0.42
N ASN A 176 -5.29 4.39 0.66
CA ASN A 176 -4.11 4.53 1.47
C ASN A 176 -4.32 5.61 2.56
N PRO A 177 -4.17 5.24 3.85
CA PRO A 177 -4.29 6.20 4.94
C PRO A 177 -3.08 7.14 5.00
N GLY A 178 -3.34 8.40 5.31
CA GLY A 178 -2.34 9.47 5.41
C GLY A 178 -2.94 10.70 6.08
N ARG A 179 -2.39 11.87 5.78
CA ARG A 179 -2.98 13.16 6.18
C ARG A 179 -3.84 13.71 5.04
N PRO A 180 -5.06 14.17 5.31
CA PRO A 180 -5.78 15.02 4.36
C PRO A 180 -4.93 16.22 3.97
N LEU A 181 -5.17 16.72 2.75
CA LEU A 181 -4.54 17.93 2.24
C LEU A 181 -4.96 19.12 3.10
N CYS A 182 -3.99 19.88 3.63
CA CYS A 182 -4.26 21.09 4.39
C CYS A 182 -4.71 22.21 3.45
N ALA A 183 -6.01 22.48 3.42
CA ALA A 183 -6.58 23.45 2.49
C ALA A 183 -6.08 24.88 2.74
N LEU A 184 -5.76 25.22 3.98
CA LEU A 184 -5.21 26.53 4.32
C LEU A 184 -3.78 26.70 3.79
N ASP A 185 -2.90 25.73 4.05
CA ASP A 185 -1.52 25.77 3.58
C ASP A 185 -1.46 25.85 2.06
N LEU A 186 -2.27 25.04 1.37
CA LEU A 186 -2.34 25.04 -0.10
C LEU A 186 -2.82 26.38 -0.68
N LYS A 187 -3.78 27.04 -0.02
CA LYS A 187 -4.22 28.40 -0.40
C LYS A 187 -3.11 29.43 -0.19
N LEU A 188 -2.37 29.32 0.92
CA LEU A 188 -1.28 30.24 1.27
C LEU A 188 -0.08 30.12 0.34
N THR A 189 0.13 28.96 -0.29
CA THR A 189 1.16 28.78 -1.33
C THR A 189 0.94 29.72 -2.53
N GLN A 190 -0.32 30.08 -2.83
CA GLN A 190 -0.67 30.92 -4.00
C GLN A 190 -0.06 30.41 -5.31
N SER A 191 0.04 29.09 -5.46
CA SER A 191 0.66 28.48 -6.64
C SER A 191 -0.13 28.80 -7.90
N SER A 192 0.58 29.16 -8.96
CA SER A 192 0.07 29.27 -10.33
C SER A 192 0.54 28.14 -11.23
N TYR A 193 1.18 27.10 -10.66
CA TYR A 193 1.80 26.02 -11.41
C TYR A 193 0.80 25.33 -12.34
N GLY A 194 1.13 25.27 -13.63
CA GLY A 194 0.32 24.59 -14.64
C GLY A 194 -0.95 25.31 -15.08
N LEU A 195 -1.28 26.48 -14.52
CA LEU A 195 -2.45 27.26 -14.95
C LEU A 195 -2.29 27.81 -16.38
N ASP A 196 -1.06 28.21 -16.73
CA ASP A 196 -0.75 28.88 -18.00
C ASP A 196 -0.35 27.91 -19.14
N ILE A 197 -0.22 26.61 -18.86
CA ILE A 197 0.27 25.64 -19.86
C ILE A 197 -0.84 25.37 -20.88
N GLU A 198 -0.86 26.09 -22.01
CA GLU A 198 -1.61 25.69 -23.20
C GLU A 198 -1.26 24.24 -23.55
N SER A 199 -2.26 23.39 -23.80
CA SER A 199 -2.08 21.96 -24.01
C SER A 199 -0.97 21.67 -25.02
N SER A 200 0.21 21.29 -24.57
CA SER A 200 1.35 21.08 -25.46
C SER A 200 1.19 19.76 -26.20
N THR A 201 1.25 19.86 -27.51
CA THR A 201 1.36 18.80 -28.52
C THR A 201 2.35 17.70 -28.10
N PRO A 202 2.08 16.41 -28.41
CA PRO A 202 2.89 15.29 -27.90
C PRO A 202 4.36 15.39 -28.32
N GLY A 203 5.25 15.07 -27.38
CA GLY A 203 6.68 14.89 -27.65
C GLY A 203 6.95 13.71 -28.57
N LYS A 204 8.17 13.66 -29.13
CA LYS A 204 8.58 12.64 -30.12
C LYS A 204 8.41 11.21 -29.57
N PRO A 205 7.90 10.25 -30.38
CA PRO A 205 7.73 8.86 -29.96
C PRO A 205 9.08 8.20 -29.60
N ARG A 206 9.10 7.48 -28.48
CA ARG A 206 10.16 6.50 -28.18
C ARG A 206 9.69 5.09 -28.56
N PRO A 207 10.60 4.19 -28.97
CA PRO A 207 10.24 2.83 -29.38
C PRO A 207 9.60 2.03 -28.22
N PRO A 208 8.65 1.13 -28.51
CA PRO A 208 7.86 0.44 -27.49
C PRO A 208 8.71 -0.55 -26.69
N GLY A 209 8.64 -0.46 -25.37
CA GLY A 209 9.04 -1.49 -24.43
C GLY A 209 7.83 -1.91 -23.59
N THR A 210 7.73 -3.19 -23.27
CA THR A 210 6.63 -3.78 -22.50
C THR A 210 6.44 -3.06 -21.17
N ALA A 211 5.34 -2.33 -21.01
CA ALA A 211 4.90 -1.86 -19.71
C ALA A 211 3.40 -2.01 -19.67
N VAL A 212 2.91 -2.83 -18.73
CA VAL A 212 1.62 -2.61 -18.08
C VAL A 212 1.95 -1.86 -16.81
N GLY A 213 1.82 -0.53 -16.78
CA GLY A 213 2.02 0.28 -15.56
C GLY A 213 3.19 -0.14 -14.66
N ALA A 214 4.45 0.07 -15.07
CA ALA A 214 5.66 -0.44 -14.41
C ALA A 214 5.70 -1.98 -14.33
N ALA A 215 6.88 -2.60 -14.37
CA ALA A 215 7.01 -4.06 -14.31
C ALA A 215 6.56 -4.71 -12.97
N GLY A 216 5.69 -4.07 -12.18
CA GLY A 216 5.21 -4.51 -10.87
C GLY A 216 6.30 -4.62 -9.82
N ARG A 217 7.46 -3.97 -10.04
CA ARG A 217 8.67 -4.18 -9.24
C ARG A 217 8.51 -3.60 -7.84
N SER A 218 8.09 -2.33 -7.68
CA SER A 218 7.83 -1.77 -6.35
C SER A 218 6.69 -2.50 -5.65
N PHE A 219 5.65 -2.97 -6.35
CA PHE A 219 4.60 -3.76 -5.69
C PHE A 219 5.11 -5.09 -5.13
N GLU A 220 5.97 -5.79 -5.87
CA GLU A 220 6.61 -7.00 -5.37
C GLU A 220 7.57 -6.70 -4.21
N LEU A 221 8.33 -5.61 -4.29
CA LEU A 221 9.17 -5.13 -3.19
C LEU A 221 8.32 -4.74 -1.97
N ASN A 222 7.16 -4.11 -2.17
CA ASN A 222 6.21 -3.71 -1.12
C ASN A 222 5.61 -4.94 -0.45
N ARG A 223 5.27 -5.98 -1.22
CA ARG A 223 4.84 -7.28 -0.69
C ARG A 223 5.92 -7.88 0.22
N ARG A 224 7.18 -7.84 -0.19
CA ARG A 224 8.32 -8.30 0.63
C ARG A 224 8.53 -7.45 1.87
N LEU A 225 8.47 -6.12 1.74
CA LEU A 225 8.56 -5.18 2.85
C LEU A 225 7.44 -5.45 3.87
N GLY A 226 6.20 -5.65 3.43
CA GLY A 226 5.07 -6.03 4.27
C GLY A 226 5.30 -7.33 5.04
N GLY A 227 6.00 -8.29 4.45
CA GLY A 227 6.45 -9.51 5.13
C GLY A 227 7.53 -9.28 6.20
N MET A 228 8.27 -8.18 6.12
CA MET A 228 9.38 -7.84 7.03
C MET A 228 9.03 -6.78 8.08
N PHE A 229 8.00 -5.97 7.83
CA PHE A 229 7.60 -4.75 8.53
C PHE A 229 7.71 -4.79 10.06
N ARG A 230 7.38 -5.93 10.68
CA ARG A 230 7.35 -6.09 12.13
C ARG A 230 8.39 -7.05 12.69
N SER A 231 9.16 -7.70 11.81
CA SER A 231 10.17 -8.68 12.19
C SER A 231 11.60 -8.17 12.04
N PHE A 232 11.79 -7.04 11.38
CA PHE A 232 13.10 -6.45 11.09
C PHE A 232 13.07 -4.95 11.40
N ASN A 233 14.23 -4.39 11.75
CA ASN A 233 14.38 -2.94 11.84
C ASN A 233 14.54 -2.30 10.46
N GLU A 234 14.44 -0.96 10.38
CA GLU A 234 14.46 -0.23 9.10
C GLU A 234 15.74 -0.52 8.28
N ASP A 235 16.92 -0.50 8.91
CA ASP A 235 18.19 -0.78 8.23
C ASP A 235 18.26 -2.21 7.69
N GLN A 236 17.79 -3.20 8.45
CA GLN A 236 17.71 -4.59 8.00
C GLN A 236 16.75 -4.75 6.82
N ILE A 237 15.63 -4.01 6.83
CA ILE A 237 14.66 -4.02 5.73
C ILE A 237 15.28 -3.39 4.48
N VAL A 238 15.97 -2.25 4.61
CA VAL A 238 16.71 -1.62 3.50
C VAL A 238 17.69 -2.60 2.86
N GLN A 239 18.53 -3.27 3.65
CA GLN A 239 19.51 -4.23 3.10
C GLN A 239 18.84 -5.39 2.38
N LYS A 240 17.76 -5.95 2.96
CA LYS A 240 17.02 -7.08 2.36
C LYS A 240 16.25 -6.68 1.11
N ILE A 241 15.65 -5.49 1.08
CA ILE A 241 14.95 -4.97 -0.09
C ILE A 241 15.93 -4.65 -1.21
N PHE A 242 17.06 -4.01 -0.89
CA PHE A 242 18.07 -3.67 -1.88
C PHE A 242 18.69 -4.92 -2.52
N ALA A 243 19.00 -5.95 -1.71
CA ALA A 243 19.46 -7.24 -2.22
C ALA A 243 18.40 -7.95 -3.07
N ALA A 244 17.13 -7.96 -2.61
CA ALA A 244 16.04 -8.58 -3.35
C ALA A 244 15.79 -7.92 -4.72
N ASP A 245 15.90 -6.60 -4.82
CA ASP A 245 15.77 -5.90 -6.10
C ASP A 245 16.85 -6.35 -7.10
N SER A 246 18.11 -6.43 -6.65
CA SER A 246 19.23 -6.92 -7.47
C SER A 246 19.11 -8.40 -7.85
N GLU A 247 18.59 -9.25 -6.96
CA GLU A 247 18.41 -10.69 -7.24
C GLU A 247 17.25 -10.96 -8.22
N MET A 248 16.15 -10.23 -8.08
CA MET A 248 14.93 -10.48 -8.88
C MET A 248 14.99 -9.82 -10.25
N ASN A 249 15.64 -8.67 -10.36
CA ASN A 249 15.62 -7.85 -11.57
C ASN A 249 17.05 -7.53 -12.07
N PRO A 250 17.91 -8.52 -12.31
CA PRO A 250 19.29 -8.26 -12.71
C PRO A 250 19.37 -7.44 -14.02
N GLY A 251 20.03 -6.28 -13.97
CA GLY A 251 20.14 -5.35 -15.10
C GLY A 251 18.89 -4.52 -15.38
N SER A 252 17.84 -4.68 -14.58
CA SER A 252 16.59 -3.92 -14.61
C SER A 252 16.12 -3.64 -13.18
N GLU A 253 17.06 -3.30 -12.30
CA GLU A 253 16.77 -3.06 -10.88
C GLU A 253 15.92 -1.80 -10.72
N TYR A 254 14.91 -1.88 -9.86
CA TYR A 254 13.99 -0.78 -9.61
C TYR A 254 14.73 0.47 -9.12
N PHE A 255 15.58 0.36 -8.10
CA PHE A 255 16.26 1.51 -7.50
C PHE A 255 17.39 2.09 -8.37
N ARG A 256 17.72 1.43 -9.49
CA ARG A 256 18.71 1.89 -10.48
C ARG A 256 18.08 2.41 -11.75
N ASP A 257 16.76 2.33 -11.87
CA ASP A 257 16.05 2.73 -13.07
C ASP A 257 16.09 4.27 -13.22
N PRO A 258 16.76 4.80 -14.27
CA PRO A 258 16.95 6.24 -14.44
C PRO A 258 15.68 6.99 -14.87
N GLN A 259 14.59 6.26 -15.17
CA GLN A 259 13.29 6.88 -15.48
C GLN A 259 12.71 7.60 -14.26
N TYR A 260 13.04 7.14 -13.05
CA TYR A 260 12.57 7.74 -11.81
C TYR A 260 13.53 8.85 -11.37
N ALA A 261 13.01 10.06 -11.24
CA ALA A 261 13.74 11.26 -10.84
C ALA A 261 14.63 11.02 -9.61
N ARG A 262 14.04 10.41 -8.57
CA ARG A 262 14.71 10.18 -7.27
C ARG A 262 15.88 9.18 -7.33
N HIS A 263 15.94 8.33 -8.36
CA HIS A 263 17.02 7.34 -8.57
C HIS A 263 18.24 7.98 -9.25
N LYS A 264 18.08 9.16 -9.86
CA LYS A 264 19.18 9.87 -10.52
C LYS A 264 20.25 10.27 -9.48
N PRO A 265 21.55 10.09 -9.78
CA PRO A 265 22.62 10.54 -8.92
C PRO A 265 22.64 12.07 -8.78
N ARG A 266 22.86 12.55 -7.57
CA ARG A 266 23.15 13.97 -7.30
C ARG A 266 24.57 14.31 -7.79
N PRO A 267 24.91 15.60 -7.97
CA PRO A 267 26.28 15.99 -8.30
C PRO A 267 27.29 15.40 -7.31
N GLY A 268 28.25 14.62 -7.82
CA GLY A 268 29.27 13.92 -7.02
C GLY A 268 28.84 12.58 -6.39
N GLU A 269 27.59 12.14 -6.58
CA GLU A 269 27.07 10.86 -6.07
C GLU A 269 27.31 9.72 -7.07
N THR A 270 27.73 8.54 -6.59
CA THR A 270 27.83 7.35 -7.45
C THR A 270 26.45 6.75 -7.72
N LYS A 271 26.31 5.96 -8.79
CA LYS A 271 25.05 5.29 -9.13
C LYS A 271 24.55 4.37 -8.00
N ASP A 272 25.45 3.62 -7.36
CA ASP A 272 25.07 2.73 -6.25
C ASP A 272 24.69 3.50 -4.98
N ALA A 273 25.34 4.64 -4.71
CA ALA A 273 24.95 5.51 -3.60
C ALA A 273 23.55 6.10 -3.82
N ALA A 274 23.26 6.55 -5.05
CA ALA A 274 21.94 7.05 -5.43
C ALA A 274 20.85 5.96 -5.30
N ALA A 275 21.13 4.73 -5.74
CA ALA A 275 20.22 3.60 -5.61
C ALA A 275 19.95 3.22 -4.15
N LEU A 276 21.00 3.19 -3.31
CA LEU A 276 20.83 2.92 -1.88
C LEU A 276 20.04 4.04 -1.19
N ARG A 277 20.28 5.31 -1.54
CA ARG A 277 19.50 6.46 -1.06
C ARG A 277 18.03 6.33 -1.44
N ALA A 278 17.74 5.98 -2.70
CA ALA A 278 16.38 5.75 -3.17
C ALA A 278 15.69 4.62 -2.39
N CYS A 279 16.37 3.48 -2.20
CA CYS A 279 15.86 2.36 -1.41
C CYS A 279 15.55 2.77 0.04
N ARG A 280 16.45 3.52 0.70
CA ARG A 280 16.21 4.04 2.06
C ARG A 280 14.96 4.91 2.14
N SER A 281 14.81 5.86 1.22
CA SER A 281 13.64 6.74 1.15
C SER A 281 12.37 5.92 0.97
N TRP A 282 12.37 5.03 -0.02
CA TRP A 282 11.25 4.17 -0.36
C TRP A 282 10.81 3.28 0.81
N VAL A 283 11.77 2.60 1.46
CA VAL A 283 11.49 1.75 2.63
C VAL A 283 10.87 2.57 3.74
N ARG A 284 11.45 3.73 4.07
CA ARG A 284 10.96 4.57 5.17
C ARG A 284 9.50 4.97 4.97
N SER A 285 9.13 5.41 3.78
CA SER A 285 7.76 5.82 3.46
C SER A 285 6.78 4.66 3.50
N HIS A 286 7.16 3.50 2.98
CA HIS A 286 6.35 2.28 3.01
C HIS A 286 6.18 1.71 4.42
N LEU A 287 7.21 1.77 5.28
CA LEU A 287 7.09 1.42 6.69
C LEU A 287 6.12 2.36 7.41
N ASN A 288 6.22 3.67 7.17
CA ASN A 288 5.31 4.64 7.75
C ASN A 288 3.86 4.38 7.31
N TRP A 289 3.64 4.04 6.05
CA TRP A 289 2.33 3.62 5.55
C TRP A 289 1.80 2.37 6.26
N LEU A 290 2.61 1.31 6.38
CA LEU A 290 2.19 0.11 7.10
C LEU A 290 1.86 0.35 8.57
N ARG A 291 2.61 1.25 9.24
CA ARG A 291 2.31 1.69 10.63
C ARG A 291 0.92 2.31 10.72
N ARG A 292 0.52 3.10 9.74
CA ARG A 292 -0.82 3.72 9.68
C ARG A 292 -1.91 2.72 9.31
N LYS A 293 -1.64 1.84 8.34
CA LYS A 293 -2.61 0.88 7.80
C LYS A 293 -2.93 -0.24 8.78
N THR A 294 -1.94 -0.68 9.56
CA THR A 294 -2.16 -1.76 10.52
C THR A 294 -2.83 -1.25 11.79
N LYS A 295 -4.03 -1.75 12.09
CA LYS A 295 -4.74 -1.47 13.34
C LYS A 295 -3.88 -1.92 14.53
N VAL A 296 -3.90 -1.14 15.62
CA VAL A 296 -3.38 -1.56 16.92
C VAL A 296 -4.11 -2.85 17.31
N ILE A 297 -3.35 -3.93 17.45
CA ILE A 297 -3.90 -5.23 17.88
C ILE A 297 -4.48 -5.06 19.28
N GLY A 298 -5.54 -5.81 19.57
CA GLY A 298 -5.95 -6.04 20.96
C GLY A 298 -4.83 -6.76 21.71
N THR A 299 -3.88 -5.99 22.25
CA THR A 299 -2.77 -6.47 23.09
C THR A 299 -3.24 -6.78 24.50
N THR A 300 -4.52 -6.54 24.81
CA THR A 300 -5.14 -6.89 26.08
C THR A 300 -4.97 -8.39 26.32
N ILE A 301 -4.20 -8.72 27.37
CA ILE A 301 -4.02 -10.08 27.82
C ILE A 301 -5.33 -10.52 28.49
N VAL A 302 -5.92 -11.60 27.98
CA VAL A 302 -7.18 -12.16 28.49
C VAL A 302 -6.91 -13.56 29.00
N ASN A 303 -7.09 -13.78 30.31
CA ASN A 303 -6.95 -15.10 30.90
C ASN A 303 -8.27 -15.86 30.80
N ARG A 304 -8.43 -16.67 29.74
CA ARG A 304 -9.62 -17.51 29.54
C ARG A 304 -9.26 -18.87 28.93
N LYS A 305 -10.14 -19.85 29.12
CA LYS A 305 -10.01 -21.18 28.49
C LYS A 305 -10.36 -21.12 27.00
N ALA A 306 -9.74 -22.00 26.21
CA ALA A 306 -10.05 -22.16 24.79
C ALA A 306 -11.56 -22.42 24.58
N GLN A 307 -12.18 -21.63 23.71
CA GLN A 307 -13.60 -21.76 23.36
C GLN A 307 -13.83 -22.70 22.15
N SER A 308 -12.78 -23.00 21.38
CA SER A 308 -12.86 -23.87 20.20
C SER A 308 -11.53 -24.61 19.95
N LYS A 309 -11.61 -25.72 19.21
CA LYS A 309 -10.46 -26.47 18.65
C LYS A 309 -10.32 -26.29 17.13
N GLU A 310 -11.22 -25.56 16.48
CA GLU A 310 -11.20 -25.34 15.02
C GLU A 310 -10.07 -24.42 14.56
N PRO A 311 -9.46 -24.65 13.39
CA PRO A 311 -8.39 -23.79 12.87
C PRO A 311 -8.75 -22.30 12.86
N MET A 312 -7.84 -21.45 13.33
CA MET A 312 -8.01 -20.00 13.38
C MET A 312 -7.67 -19.37 12.04
N PRO A 313 -8.35 -18.27 11.63
CA PRO A 313 -7.90 -17.48 10.50
C PRO A 313 -6.50 -16.92 10.74
N THR A 314 -5.80 -16.51 9.67
CA THR A 314 -4.51 -15.83 9.82
C THR A 314 -4.72 -14.50 10.54
N HIS A 315 -4.09 -14.34 11.70
CA HIS A 315 -4.22 -13.15 12.55
C HIS A 315 -2.96 -12.93 13.39
N GLU A 316 -2.91 -11.83 14.11
CA GLU A 316 -1.79 -11.47 14.99
C GLU A 316 -2.26 -11.53 16.44
N ALA A 317 -1.41 -12.05 17.32
CA ALA A 317 -1.76 -12.27 18.72
C ALA A 317 -0.54 -12.19 19.65
N MET A 318 -0.80 -11.87 20.92
CA MET A 318 0.16 -12.08 21.99
C MET A 318 0.15 -13.56 22.34
N ILE A 319 1.33 -14.18 22.37
CA ILE A 319 1.50 -15.59 22.68
C ILE A 319 2.54 -15.78 23.77
N ARG A 320 2.47 -16.92 24.45
CA ARG A 320 3.40 -17.32 25.49
C ARG A 320 3.90 -18.72 25.22
N LEU A 321 5.22 -18.91 25.24
CA LEU A 321 5.83 -20.24 25.16
C LEU A 321 5.48 -21.05 26.43
N LYS A 322 4.82 -22.19 26.25
CA LYS A 322 4.43 -23.13 27.32
C LYS A 322 5.43 -24.25 27.47
N ASP A 323 5.81 -24.83 26.34
CA ASP A 323 6.69 -25.99 26.31
C ASP A 323 7.59 -25.98 25.07
N PHE A 324 8.74 -26.61 25.20
CA PHE A 324 9.75 -26.70 24.14
C PHE A 324 10.44 -28.06 24.24
N LYS A 325 10.06 -28.99 23.37
CA LYS A 325 10.49 -30.40 23.43
C LYS A 325 11.49 -30.71 22.32
N PRO A 326 12.78 -30.98 22.65
CA PRO A 326 13.74 -31.51 21.69
C PRO A 326 13.31 -32.89 21.18
N GLY A 327 13.72 -33.24 19.97
CA GLY A 327 13.46 -34.54 19.36
C GLY A 327 14.24 -34.72 18.05
N LYS A 328 13.95 -35.81 17.33
CA LYS A 328 14.57 -36.11 16.03
C LYS A 328 13.50 -36.37 14.96
N THR A 329 13.81 -36.08 13.71
CA THR A 329 13.00 -36.51 12.57
C THR A 329 13.19 -38.01 12.32
N LYS A 330 12.33 -38.60 11.47
CA LYS A 330 12.49 -40.00 11.01
C LYS A 330 13.84 -40.25 10.33
N ALA A 331 14.44 -39.22 9.72
CA ALA A 331 15.74 -39.29 9.06
C ALA A 331 16.92 -39.00 10.02
N GLY A 332 16.67 -38.86 11.33
CA GLY A 332 17.70 -38.64 12.34
C GLY A 332 18.10 -37.18 12.58
N GLY A 333 17.64 -36.24 11.75
CA GLY A 333 17.90 -34.80 11.93
C GLY A 333 17.27 -34.23 13.20
N GLU A 334 17.95 -33.29 13.84
CA GLU A 334 17.53 -32.71 15.12
C GLU A 334 16.36 -31.73 14.96
N THR A 335 15.43 -31.73 15.91
CA THR A 335 14.26 -30.84 15.92
C THR A 335 13.87 -30.41 17.32
N ALA A 336 13.11 -29.33 17.42
CA ALA A 336 12.41 -28.98 18.64
C ALA A 336 10.97 -28.56 18.35
N LEU A 337 10.00 -29.13 19.09
CA LEU A 337 8.60 -28.75 19.01
C LEU A 337 8.28 -27.74 20.12
N ALA A 338 7.96 -26.52 19.71
CA ALA A 338 7.51 -25.46 20.59
C ALA A 338 5.99 -25.40 20.64
N GLU A 339 5.44 -25.31 21.85
CA GLU A 339 4.03 -25.13 22.13
C GLU A 339 3.79 -23.72 22.66
N PHE A 340 2.97 -22.96 21.95
CA PHE A 340 2.59 -21.60 22.30
C PHE A 340 1.12 -21.53 22.66
N GLU A 341 0.81 -20.82 23.74
CA GLU A 341 -0.56 -20.45 24.11
C GLU A 341 -0.83 -19.02 23.66
N ILE A 342 -1.98 -18.79 23.01
CA ILE A 342 -2.48 -17.47 22.68
C ILE A 342 -3.05 -16.84 23.95
N VAL A 343 -2.59 -15.64 24.30
CA VAL A 343 -2.97 -14.93 25.54
C VAL A 343 -3.73 -13.63 25.31
N SER A 344 -4.00 -13.24 24.06
CA SER A 344 -4.80 -12.04 23.75
C SER A 344 -5.89 -12.30 22.70
N GLY A 345 -6.83 -11.35 22.61
CA GLY A 345 -7.86 -11.30 21.57
C GLY A 345 -8.90 -12.43 21.62
N GLU A 346 -9.62 -12.59 20.51
CA GLU A 346 -10.73 -13.55 20.35
C GLU A 346 -10.30 -15.03 20.48
N HIS A 347 -9.01 -15.30 20.36
CA HIS A 347 -8.47 -16.66 20.39
C HIS A 347 -7.64 -16.99 21.65
N ALA A 348 -7.73 -16.16 22.70
CA ALA A 348 -7.04 -16.43 23.96
C ALA A 348 -7.42 -17.79 24.58
N GLY A 349 -6.42 -18.48 25.13
CA GLY A 349 -6.50 -19.82 25.71
C GLY A 349 -6.23 -20.96 24.72
N ARG A 350 -6.08 -20.67 23.41
CA ARG A 350 -5.83 -21.66 22.37
C ARG A 350 -4.33 -21.94 22.19
N TYR A 351 -4.00 -23.10 21.64
CA TYR A 351 -2.63 -23.55 21.47
C TYR A 351 -2.22 -23.62 20.00
N VAL A 352 -0.97 -23.27 19.72
CA VAL A 352 -0.35 -23.34 18.40
C VAL A 352 1.02 -23.99 18.56
N TRP A 353 1.36 -24.88 17.63
CA TRP A 353 2.65 -25.58 17.66
C TRP A 353 3.52 -25.10 16.50
N HIS A 354 4.82 -25.02 16.73
CA HIS A 354 5.81 -24.74 15.69
C HIS A 354 7.03 -25.64 15.88
N ARG A 355 7.55 -26.18 14.78
CA ARG A 355 8.72 -27.06 14.81
C ARG A 355 9.93 -26.35 14.23
N PHE A 356 11.00 -26.31 15.01
CA PHE A 356 12.31 -25.85 14.58
C PHE A 356 13.18 -27.03 14.16
N TYR A 357 14.03 -26.82 13.17
CA TYR A 357 14.93 -27.81 12.58
C TYR A 357 16.38 -27.33 12.71
N SER A 358 17.29 -28.22 13.09
CA SER A 358 18.75 -27.96 13.13
C SER A 358 19.51 -29.02 12.33
N GLU A 359 20.74 -29.34 12.76
CA GLU A 359 21.66 -30.27 12.10
C GLU A 359 20.98 -31.57 11.64
N GLY A 360 21.37 -32.03 10.45
CA GLY A 360 20.79 -33.23 9.84
C GLY A 360 19.43 -33.02 9.15
N ASN A 361 18.97 -31.78 8.96
CA ASN A 361 17.79 -31.46 8.16
C ASN A 361 18.15 -30.71 6.87
N HIS A 362 17.15 -30.48 6.01
CA HIS A 362 17.33 -29.75 4.75
C HIS A 362 17.85 -28.31 5.00
N PRO A 363 18.87 -27.82 4.24
CA PRO A 363 19.49 -26.51 4.48
C PRO A 363 18.50 -25.34 4.56
N THR A 364 17.49 -25.34 3.70
CA THR A 364 16.41 -24.32 3.72
C THR A 364 15.61 -24.34 5.02
N ALA A 365 15.30 -25.53 5.57
CA ALA A 365 14.55 -25.65 6.81
C ALA A 365 15.37 -25.16 8.01
N ILE A 366 16.68 -25.44 8.00
CA ILE A 366 17.63 -24.93 9.00
C ILE A 366 17.71 -23.40 8.94
N LYS A 367 17.87 -22.84 7.74
CA LYS A 367 17.90 -21.38 7.54
C LYS A 367 16.63 -20.70 8.07
N ILE A 368 15.45 -21.20 7.69
CA ILE A 368 14.16 -20.67 8.16
C ILE A 368 14.02 -20.80 9.69
N SER A 369 14.44 -21.94 10.25
CA SER A 369 14.38 -22.17 11.70
C SER A 369 15.29 -21.22 12.47
N ASN A 370 16.52 -20.99 11.99
CA ASN A 370 17.46 -20.05 12.58
C ASN A 370 16.93 -18.61 12.52
N GLU A 371 16.37 -18.19 11.37
CA GLU A 371 15.74 -16.87 11.25
C GLU A 371 14.56 -16.70 12.21
N MET A 372 13.74 -17.74 12.40
CA MET A 372 12.62 -17.72 13.34
C MET A 372 13.07 -17.70 14.81
N LEU A 373 14.13 -18.44 15.16
CA LEU A 373 14.73 -18.42 16.50
C LEU A 373 15.31 -17.06 16.84
N GLU A 374 16.01 -16.41 15.90
CA GLU A 374 16.52 -15.04 16.08
C GLU A 374 15.39 -14.03 16.33
N LYS A 375 14.28 -14.16 15.60
CA LYS A 375 13.11 -13.31 15.82
C LYS A 375 12.46 -13.56 17.18
N LEU A 376 12.30 -14.83 17.59
CA LEU A 376 11.79 -15.18 18.91
C LEU A 376 12.68 -14.62 20.03
N LYS A 377 14.00 -14.78 19.90
CA LYS A 377 14.99 -14.25 20.83
C LYS A 377 14.86 -12.74 20.97
N THR A 378 14.80 -12.03 19.85
CA THR A 378 14.70 -10.58 19.82
C THR A 378 13.36 -10.12 20.43
N ALA A 379 12.26 -10.77 20.06
CA ALA A 379 10.94 -10.50 20.63
C ALA A 379 10.88 -10.75 22.15
N ALA A 380 11.56 -11.80 22.62
CA ALA A 380 11.66 -12.17 24.04
C ALA A 380 12.78 -11.45 24.81
N LYS A 381 13.56 -10.58 24.15
CA LYS A 381 14.72 -9.86 24.72
C LYS A 381 15.76 -10.77 25.40
N LEU A 382 16.11 -11.89 24.77
CA LEU A 382 17.06 -12.87 25.31
C LEU A 382 18.52 -12.63 24.86
N PRO A 383 19.54 -12.96 25.68
CA PRO A 383 20.94 -12.62 25.41
C PRO A 383 21.68 -13.55 24.42
N SER A 384 21.34 -14.84 24.29
CA SER A 384 22.09 -15.81 23.44
C SER A 384 21.19 -16.73 22.60
N ILE A 385 21.80 -17.44 21.63
CA ILE A 385 21.16 -18.22 20.56
C ILE A 385 21.51 -19.70 20.72
N SER A 386 20.64 -20.48 21.34
CA SER A 386 20.69 -21.94 21.27
C SER A 386 19.30 -22.50 21.53
N PHE A 387 19.04 -23.75 21.14
CA PHE A 387 17.80 -24.43 21.55
C PHE A 387 17.65 -24.51 23.07
N ALA A 388 18.77 -24.59 23.80
CA ALA A 388 18.76 -24.53 25.26
C ALA A 388 18.32 -23.16 25.78
N ASP A 389 18.60 -22.07 25.06
CA ASP A 389 18.19 -20.72 25.41
C ASP A 389 16.73 -20.41 25.06
N ALA A 390 16.15 -21.09 24.06
CA ALA A 390 14.73 -20.93 23.73
C ALA A 390 13.80 -21.27 24.92
N LEU A 391 14.22 -22.19 25.80
CA LEU A 391 13.52 -22.48 27.06
C LEU A 391 13.46 -21.27 28.01
N LYS A 392 14.43 -20.35 27.93
CA LYS A 392 14.41 -19.10 28.71
C LYS A 392 13.31 -18.14 28.25
N ALA A 393 12.72 -18.35 27.07
CA ALA A 393 11.54 -17.62 26.60
C ALA A 393 10.24 -18.12 27.26
N LYS A 394 10.28 -19.22 28.04
CA LYS A 394 9.10 -19.76 28.71
C LYS A 394 8.48 -18.72 29.63
N GLY A 395 7.18 -18.50 29.48
CA GLY A 395 6.47 -17.48 30.26
C GLY A 395 6.55 -16.05 29.72
N VAL A 396 7.52 -15.74 28.83
CA VAL A 396 7.60 -14.44 28.18
C VAL A 396 6.47 -14.30 27.18
N ILE A 397 5.76 -13.18 27.23
CA ILE A 397 4.71 -12.85 26.28
C ILE A 397 5.36 -12.13 25.11
N VAL A 398 5.23 -12.71 23.93
CA VAL A 398 5.75 -12.15 22.68
C VAL A 398 4.62 -11.96 21.68
N HIS A 399 4.80 -11.02 20.78
CA HIS A 399 3.85 -10.74 19.72
C HIS A 399 4.20 -11.60 18.49
N ALA A 400 3.23 -12.31 17.93
CA ALA A 400 3.44 -13.20 16.77
C ALA A 400 2.27 -13.19 15.78
N ARG A 401 2.57 -13.60 14.54
CA ARG A 401 1.55 -13.91 13.51
C ARG A 401 1.21 -15.39 13.57
N ILE A 402 -0.06 -15.70 13.78
CA ILE A 402 -0.63 -17.04 13.64
C ILE A 402 -1.07 -17.20 12.20
N LYS A 403 -0.52 -18.21 11.52
CA LYS A 403 -0.84 -18.50 10.12
C LYS A 403 -1.77 -19.70 10.04
N LEU A 404 -2.83 -19.57 9.24
CA LEU A 404 -3.63 -20.72 8.82
C LEU A 404 -2.93 -21.42 7.66
N LYS A 405 -2.61 -22.68 7.84
CA LYS A 405 -2.07 -23.54 6.79
C LYS A 405 -3.17 -24.50 6.36
N ALA A 406 -3.60 -24.36 5.11
CA ALA A 406 -4.57 -25.26 4.52
C ALA A 406 -4.04 -26.70 4.55
N GLY A 407 -4.89 -27.62 4.96
CA GLY A 407 -4.63 -29.04 4.93
C GLY A 407 -4.49 -29.54 3.50
N THR A 408 -3.53 -30.42 3.27
CA THR A 408 -3.28 -31.03 1.95
C THR A 408 -3.24 -32.54 2.10
N GLY A 409 -3.80 -33.30 1.16
CA GLY A 409 -3.70 -34.77 1.17
C GLY A 409 -4.50 -35.45 2.30
N GLY A 410 -5.68 -34.93 2.64
CA GLY A 410 -6.57 -35.50 3.67
C GLY A 410 -6.24 -35.08 5.11
N PHE A 411 -5.17 -34.32 5.33
CA PHE A 411 -4.88 -33.70 6.61
C PHE A 411 -5.77 -32.46 6.83
N PRO A 412 -6.24 -32.19 8.06
CA PRO A 412 -7.01 -30.99 8.35
C PRO A 412 -6.13 -29.74 8.31
N ASP A 413 -6.77 -28.58 8.16
CA ASP A 413 -6.16 -27.27 8.35
C ASP A 413 -5.49 -27.17 9.73
N GLN A 414 -4.34 -26.49 9.79
CA GLN A 414 -3.57 -26.33 11.03
C GLN A 414 -3.10 -24.89 11.19
N ASN A 415 -2.94 -24.48 12.44
CA ASN A 415 -2.26 -23.23 12.76
C ASN A 415 -0.78 -23.49 13.05
N GLU A 416 0.07 -22.63 12.50
CA GLU A 416 1.49 -22.56 12.81
C GLU A 416 1.89 -21.12 13.13
N ILE A 417 3.02 -20.94 13.81
CA ILE A 417 3.63 -19.62 13.93
C ILE A 417 4.18 -19.23 12.55
N GLY A 418 3.62 -18.16 11.98
CA GLY A 418 4.11 -17.59 10.73
C GLY A 418 5.37 -16.75 10.94
N THR A 419 5.38 -15.89 11.98
CA THR A 419 6.57 -15.14 12.38
C THR A 419 6.44 -14.57 13.79
N PHE A 420 7.58 -14.22 14.42
CA PHE A 420 7.62 -13.41 15.64
C PHE A 420 7.93 -11.96 15.29
N PHE A 421 7.31 -11.04 16.03
CA PHE A 421 7.51 -9.60 15.84
C PHE A 421 8.56 -9.09 16.82
N THR A 422 9.54 -8.36 16.29
CA THR A 422 10.72 -7.88 17.01
C THR A 422 10.56 -6.42 17.45
N GLN A 423 9.51 -5.76 16.99
CA GLN A 423 9.10 -4.42 17.42
C GLN A 423 7.79 -4.53 18.25
N PRO A 424 7.64 -3.72 19.31
CA PRO A 424 6.44 -3.71 20.15
C PRO A 424 5.16 -3.33 19.39
#